data_AF-A0A914NEA1-F1
#
_entry.id   AF-A0A914NEA1-F1
#
_cell.length_a   1.000
_cell.length_b   1.000
_cell.length_c   1.000
_cell.angle_alpha   90.00
_cell.angle_beta   90.00
_cell.angle_gamma   90.00
#
_symmetry.space_group_name_H-M   'P 1'
#
loop_
_entity.id
_entity.type
_entity.pdbx_description
1 polymer ?
#
loop_
_entity_poly.entity_id
_entity_poly.type
_entity_poly.pdbx_seq_one_letter_code
_entity_poly.pdbx_strand_id
1 'polypeptide(L)' 'MTSSSECEILQPSQIIRERWKIKNKIGGGGFGEIYEAVDLQNHNERVAIKVESSKASYKNKYKIKIKF' A
#
# COMPACT_ATOMS: atom_id res chain seq x y z
N MET A 1 14.51 -20.77 4.88
CA MET A 1 14.13 -19.66 5.77
C MET A 1 14.69 -18.38 5.17
N THR A 2 14.03 -17.82 4.16
CA THR A 2 14.50 -16.58 3.52
C THR A 2 13.81 -15.41 4.18
N SER A 3 14.54 -14.82 5.13
CA SER A 3 14.27 -13.52 5.74
C SER A 3 14.43 -12.43 4.68
N SER A 4 13.39 -12.22 3.86
CA SER A 4 13.34 -11.08 2.93
C SER A 4 12.82 -9.87 3.70
N SER A 5 13.70 -9.28 4.50
CA SER A 5 13.58 -7.92 5.04
C SER A 5 13.74 -6.90 3.91
N GLU A 6 12.84 -6.97 2.94
CA GLU A 6 12.67 -5.96 1.90
C GLU A 6 11.80 -4.89 2.53
N CYS A 7 12.35 -3.69 2.77
CA CYS A 7 11.67 -2.58 3.44
C CYS A 7 10.25 -2.42 2.88
N GLU A 8 9.24 -2.73 3.70
CA GLU A 8 7.83 -2.60 3.30
C GLU A 8 7.56 -1.17 2.82
N ILE A 9 6.92 -1.01 1.65
CA ILE A 9 6.66 0.32 1.09
C ILE A 9 5.67 1.10 1.96
N LEU A 10 4.70 0.38 2.56
CA LEU A 10 3.71 0.94 3.48
C LEU A 10 3.73 0.20 4.81
N GLN A 11 3.52 0.94 5.90
CA GLN A 11 3.41 0.37 7.23
C GLN A 11 1.95 0.05 7.61
N PRO A 12 1.71 -1.01 8.40
CA PRO A 12 0.42 -1.25 9.04
C PRO A 12 -0.05 -0.03 9.85
N SER A 13 -1.35 0.26 9.83
CA SER A 13 -1.98 1.43 10.46
C SER A 13 -1.60 2.80 9.88
N GLN A 14 -0.73 2.86 8.87
CA GLN A 14 -0.48 4.10 8.13
C GLN A 14 -1.77 4.58 7.47
N ILE A 15 -2.05 5.88 7.55
CA ILE A 15 -3.20 6.49 6.89
C ILE A 15 -2.70 7.22 5.64
N ILE A 16 -3.22 6.82 4.49
CA ILE A 16 -2.89 7.40 3.20
C ILE A 16 -3.95 8.43 2.85
N ARG A 17 -3.49 9.66 2.55
CA ARG A 17 -4.34 10.79 2.17
C ARG A 17 -5.54 10.99 3.12
N GLU A 18 -5.35 10.69 4.41
CA GLU A 18 -6.39 10.81 5.45
C GLU A 18 -7.69 10.03 5.16
N ARG A 19 -7.62 9.03 4.26
CA ARG A 19 -8.79 8.27 3.80
C ARG A 19 -8.61 6.78 3.98
N TRP A 20 -7.46 6.23 3.58
CA TRP A 20 -7.27 4.79 3.61
C TRP A 20 -6.30 4.39 4.70
N LYS A 21 -6.79 3.61 5.68
CA LYS A 21 -5.96 3.04 6.74
C LYS A 21 -5.44 1.67 6.32
N ILE A 22 -4.13 1.54 6.17
CA ILE A 22 -3.47 0.27 5.83
C ILE A 22 -3.66 -0.73 6.96
N LYS A 23 -4.01 -1.97 6.61
CA LYS A 23 -4.14 -3.10 7.53
C LYS A 23 -2.88 -3.96 7.46
N ASN A 24 -2.68 -4.64 6.35
CA ASN A 24 -1.59 -5.60 6.16
C ASN A 24 -1.28 -5.77 4.67
N LYS A 25 -0.06 -6.20 4.37
CA LYS A 25 0.31 -6.66 3.04
C LYS A 25 -0.42 -7.96 2.73
N ILE A 26 -1.12 -8.00 1.60
CA ILE A 26 -1.86 -9.19 1.12
C ILE A 26 -1.21 -9.83 -0.11
N GLY A 27 -0.28 -9.14 -0.76
CA GLY A 27 0.47 -9.68 -1.88
C GLY A 27 1.62 -8.79 -2.30
N GLY A 28 2.57 -9.34 -3.03
CA GLY A 28 3.69 -8.59 -3.60
C GLY A 28 4.42 -9.39 -4.65
N GLY A 29 5.01 -8.69 -5.62
CA GLY A 29 5.84 -9.26 -6.67
C GLY A 29 6.69 -8.20 -7.35
N GLY A 30 7.38 -8.55 -8.44
CA GLY A 30 8.32 -7.64 -9.12
C GLY A 30 7.73 -6.33 -9.65
N PHE A 31 6.39 -6.20 -9.71
CA PHE A 31 5.67 -5.01 -10.17
C PHE A 31 5.07 -4.18 -9.03
N GLY A 32 5.38 -4.50 -7.76
CA GLY A 32 4.89 -3.77 -6.60
C GLY A 32 4.15 -4.64 -5.60
N GLU A 33 3.58 -3.96 -4.60
CA GLU A 33 2.97 -4.56 -3.42
C GLU A 33 1.47 -4.25 -3.38
N ILE A 34 0.70 -5.14 -2.76
CA ILE A 34 -0.73 -4.99 -2.55
C ILE A 34 -1.00 -5.08 -1.05
N TYR A 35 -1.69 -4.07 -0.54
CA TYR A 35 -2.07 -3.96 0.85
C TYR A 35 -3.60 -3.96 0.97
N GLU A 36 -4.13 -4.65 1.97
CA GLU A 36 -5.50 -4.45 2.42
C GLU A 36 -5.55 -3.14 3.21
N ALA A 37 -6.58 -2.33 2.95
CA ALA A 37 -6.83 -1.09 3.67
C ALA A 37 -8.34 -0.90 3.90
N VAL A 38 -8.66 0.02 4.79
CA VAL A 38 -10.03 0.41 5.11
C VAL A 38 -10.25 1.85 4.67
N ASP A 39 -11.32 2.09 3.90
CA ASP A 39 -11.74 3.43 3.50
C ASP A 39 -12.55 4.09 4.62
N LEU A 40 -11.91 5.00 5.36
CA LEU A 40 -12.50 5.73 6.47
C LEU A 40 -13.58 6.73 6.02
N GLN A 41 -13.63 7.08 4.73
CA GLN A 41 -14.66 8.00 4.19
C GLN A 41 -15.85 7.26 3.59
N ASN A 42 -15.68 5.99 3.21
CA ASN A 42 -16.75 5.17 2.64
C ASN A 42 -17.13 4.03 3.60
N HIS A 43 -17.71 4.37 4.76
CA HIS A 43 -18.25 3.39 5.71
C HIS A 43 -17.28 2.27 6.15
N ASN A 44 -15.98 2.55 6.21
CA ASN A 44 -14.96 1.54 6.54
C ASN A 44 -14.95 0.34 5.59
N GLU A 45 -15.27 0.57 4.31
CA GLU A 45 -15.16 -0.46 3.27
C GLU A 45 -13.74 -0.98 3.11
N ARG A 46 -13.62 -2.27 2.83
CA ARG A 46 -12.34 -2.91 2.56
C ARG A 46 -11.92 -2.64 1.13
N VAL A 47 -10.70 -2.15 0.96
CA VAL A 47 -10.14 -1.84 -0.36
C VAL A 47 -8.74 -2.44 -0.50
N ALA A 48 -8.38 -2.82 -1.72
CA ALA A 48 -7.03 -3.23 -2.05
C ALA A 48 -6.23 -2.05 -2.61
N ILE A 49 -5.11 -1.74 -1.97
CA ILE A 49 -4.18 -0.69 -2.36
C ILE A 49 -2.98 -1.34 -3.02
N LYS A 50 -2.85 -1.13 -4.33
CA LYS A 50 -1.63 -1.49 -5.06
C LYS A 50 -0.66 -0.32 -5.04
N VAL A 51 0.57 -0.60 -4.61
CA VAL A 51 1.68 0.35 -4.55
C VAL A 51 2.78 -0.07 -5.49
N GLU A 52 3.13 0.81 -6.42
CA GLU A 52 4.26 0.62 -7.33
C GLU A 52 5.30 1.71 -7.03
N SER A 53 6.53 1.31 -6.68
CA SER A 53 7.64 2.26 -6.55
C SER A 53 8.06 2.74 -7.94
N SER A 54 7.94 4.04 -8.18
CA SER A 54 8.49 4.67 -9.40
C SER A 54 9.82 5.31 -9.03
N LYS A 55 10.95 4.72 -9.46
CA LYS A 55 12.31 5.27 -9.24
C LYS A 55 12.61 6.55 -10.05
N ALA A 56 11.61 7.41 -10.26
CA ALA A 56 11.75 8.63 -11.05
C ALA A 56 11.82 9.86 -10.12
N SER A 57 13.04 10.33 -9.89
CA SER A 57 13.43 11.65 -9.35
C SER A 57 12.88 12.08 -7.98
N TYR A 58 13.74 11.95 -6.96
CA TYR A 58 13.88 12.79 -5.74
C TYR A 58 12.65 13.08 -4.83
N LYS A 59 11.47 12.57 -5.16
CA LYS A 59 10.33 12.45 -4.24
C LYS A 59 9.83 11.03 -4.37
N ASN A 60 9.81 10.25 -3.29
CA ASN A 60 9.17 8.93 -3.27
C ASN A 60 7.67 9.08 -3.57
N LYS A 61 7.34 9.11 -4.86
CA LYS A 61 6.00 9.30 -5.39
C LYS A 61 5.42 7.92 -5.63
N TYR A 62 4.74 7.39 -4.62
CA TYR A 62 4.04 6.11 -4.74
C TYR A 62 2.82 6.28 -5.64
N LYS A 63 2.70 5.43 -6.66
CA LYS A 63 1.48 5.35 -7.45
C LYS A 63 0.54 4.38 -6.75
N ILE A 64 -0.50 4.93 -6.12
CA ILE A 64 -1.55 4.17 -5.44
C ILE A 64 -2.72 3.99 -6.42
N LYS A 65 -3.04 2.73 -6.74
CA LYS A 65 -4.26 2.37 -7.47
C LYS A 65 -5.17 1.60 -6.54
N ILE A 66 -6.41 2.08 -6.40
CA ILE A 66 -7.46 1.43 -5.62
C ILE A 66 -8.37 0.71 -6.61
N LYS A 67 -8.59 -0.58 -6.39
CA LYS A 67 -9.61 -1.36 -7.10
C LYS A 67 -10.62 -1.88 -6.08
N PHE A 68 -11.89 -1.77 -6.46
CA PHE A 68 -13.05 -2.37 -5.79
C PHE A 68 -13.37 -3.69 -6.49
#